data_AF-A0A7C7IT87-F1
#
_entry.id   AF-A0A7C7IT87-F1
#
_cell.length_a   1.000
_cell.length_b   1.000
_cell.length_c   1.000
_cell.angle_alpha   90.00
_cell.angle_beta   90.00
_cell.angle_gamma   90.00
#
_symmetry.space_group_name_H-M   'P 1'
#
loop_
_entity.id
_entity.type
_entity.pdbx_description
1 polymer ?
#
loop_
_entity_poly.entity_id
_entity_poly.type
_entity_poly.pdbx_seq_one_letter_code
_entity_poly.pdbx_strand_id
1 'polypeptide(L)'
;GINGAWITSIVFGKSYNLKKLDAIKKLAEMDIPARPFFYPLSSLPAYPMAKVKYEPMNLVAYDISSRGISLPGSAILTEDQIDWICEGIKKLLDARSL
;
A
#
# COMPACT_ATOMS: atom_id res chain seq x y z
N GLY A 1 22.97 12.63 -1.12
CA GLY A 1 22.56 11.73 -2.22
C GLY A 1 21.25 12.23 -2.81
N ILE A 2 20.94 11.85 -4.05
CA ILE A 2 19.67 12.19 -4.71
C ILE A 2 18.72 10.99 -4.56
N ASN A 3 17.45 11.23 -4.26
CA ASN A 3 16.43 10.17 -4.20
C ASN A 3 15.92 9.86 -5.62
N GLY A 4 16.09 8.63 -6.08
CA GLY A 4 15.62 8.18 -7.40
C GLY A 4 14.12 7.90 -7.51
N ALA A 5 13.37 8.01 -6.41
CA ALA A 5 11.91 7.91 -6.35
C ALA A 5 11.33 6.70 -7.12
N TRP A 6 11.90 5.50 -6.89
CA TRP A 6 11.55 4.26 -7.60
C TRP A 6 10.04 3.98 -7.63
N ILE A 7 9.35 4.11 -6.49
CA ILE A 7 7.91 3.89 -6.43
C ILE A 7 7.28 4.73 -5.32
N THR A 8 6.11 5.29 -5.62
CA THR A 8 5.30 5.99 -4.64
C THR A 8 4.49 4.98 -3.82
N SER A 9 4.62 5.04 -2.50
CA SER A 9 3.85 4.22 -1.57
C SER A 9 2.94 5.07 -0.70
N ILE A 10 1.74 4.57 -0.44
CA ILE A 10 0.76 5.20 0.44
C ILE A 10 0.54 4.30 1.64
N VAL A 11 0.50 4.91 2.82
CA VAL A 11 0.22 4.25 4.09
C VAL A 11 -1.07 4.88 4.65
N PHE A 12 -2.20 4.18 4.50
CA PHE A 12 -3.50 4.74 4.84
C PHE A 12 -3.63 5.01 6.34
N GLY A 13 -4.03 6.23 6.72
CA GLY A 13 -4.23 6.59 8.12
C GLY A 13 -5.17 5.63 8.85
N LYS A 14 -4.92 5.39 10.14
CA LYS A 14 -5.75 4.46 10.94
C LYS A 14 -7.23 4.84 10.97
N SER A 15 -7.53 6.15 10.91
CA SER A 15 -8.89 6.70 10.83
C SER A 15 -9.68 6.21 9.63
N TYR A 16 -9.02 5.85 8.53
CA TYR A 16 -9.69 5.30 7.36
C TYR A 16 -10.13 3.85 7.57
N ASN A 17 -9.57 3.10 8.53
CA ASN A 17 -9.85 1.66 8.70
C ASN A 17 -9.76 0.87 7.36
N LEU A 18 -8.75 1.17 6.54
CA LEU A 18 -8.51 0.53 5.25
C LEU A 18 -7.37 -0.48 5.33
N LYS A 19 -7.67 -1.74 5.00
CA LYS A 19 -6.63 -2.77 4.84
C LYS A 19 -6.11 -2.75 3.41
N LYS A 20 -4.83 -3.13 3.25
CA LYS A 20 -4.16 -3.06 1.94
C LYS A 20 -4.84 -3.89 0.85
N LEU A 21 -5.36 -5.08 1.19
CA LEU A 21 -5.97 -5.97 0.20
C LEU A 21 -7.30 -5.42 -0.31
N ASP A 22 -8.09 -4.79 0.57
CA ASP A 22 -9.34 -4.13 0.20
C ASP A 22 -9.07 -2.92 -0.70
N ALA A 23 -8.05 -2.12 -0.36
CA ALA A 23 -7.63 -1.00 -1.19
C ALA A 23 -7.20 -1.44 -2.60
N ILE A 24 -6.37 -2.48 -2.69
CA ILE A 24 -5.90 -3.02 -3.98
C ILE A 24 -7.08 -3.54 -4.79
N LYS A 25 -8.02 -4.26 -4.17
CA LYS A 25 -9.21 -4.77 -4.86
C LYS A 25 -10.06 -3.63 -5.44
N LYS A 26 -10.37 -2.61 -4.63
CA LYS A 26 -11.16 -1.45 -5.08
C LYS A 26 -10.46 -0.63 -6.17
N LEU A 27 -9.14 -0.50 -6.11
CA LEU A 27 -8.37 0.17 -7.17
C LEU A 27 -8.39 -0.63 -8.48
N ALA A 28 -8.33 -1.96 -8.39
CA ALA A 28 -8.44 -2.83 -9.56
C ALA A 28 -9.81 -2.72 -10.25
N GLU A 29 -10.90 -2.46 -9.52
CA GLU A 29 -12.23 -2.17 -10.09
C GLU A 29 -12.26 -0.86 -10.90
N MET A 30 -11.27 0.02 -10.71
CA MET A 30 -11.06 1.26 -11.46
C MET A 30 -9.89 1.14 -12.47
N ASP A 31 -9.46 -0.09 -12.78
CA ASP A 31 -8.31 -0.42 -13.62
C ASP A 31 -6.95 0.09 -13.12
N ILE A 32 -6.86 0.58 -11.87
CA ILE A 32 -5.61 1.10 -11.29
C ILE A 32 -4.84 -0.04 -10.63
N PRO A 33 -3.68 -0.45 -11.18
CA PRO A 33 -2.91 -1.53 -10.59
C PRO A 33 -2.16 -1.02 -9.35
N ALA A 34 -2.42 -1.64 -8.20
CA ALA A 34 -1.64 -1.43 -6.98
C ALA A 34 -0.90 -2.71 -6.59
N ARG A 35 0.10 -2.57 -5.73
CA ARG A 35 0.85 -3.69 -5.12
C ARG A 35 0.81 -3.57 -3.60
N PRO A 36 0.82 -4.69 -2.86
CA PRO A 36 0.94 -4.62 -1.41
C PRO A 36 2.28 -3.99 -1.03
N PHE A 37 2.28 -3.12 -0.02
CA PHE A 37 3.53 -2.74 0.64
C PHE A 37 4.16 -3.99 1.28
N PHE A 38 5.48 -3.95 1.44
CA PHE A 38 6.27 -5.11 1.86
C PHE A 38 5.73 -5.74 3.15
N TYR A 39 5.75 -7.07 3.17
CA TYR A 39 5.48 -7.85 4.38
C TYR A 39 6.73 -7.85 5.27
N PRO A 40 6.59 -7.72 6.60
CA PRO A 40 7.72 -7.94 7.51
C PRO A 40 8.33 -9.31 7.24
N LEU A 41 9.66 -9.42 7.17
CA LEU A 41 10.33 -10.69 6.87
C LEU A 41 9.87 -11.80 7.82
N SER A 42 9.71 -11.48 9.11
CA SER A 42 9.22 -12.40 10.13
C SER A 42 7.80 -12.93 9.89
N SER A 43 7.02 -12.35 8.98
CA SER A 43 5.69 -12.83 8.60
C SER A 43 5.69 -13.77 7.40
N LEU A 44 6.81 -13.91 6.68
CA LEU A 44 6.88 -14.74 5.48
C LEU A 44 6.98 -16.23 5.84
N PRO A 45 6.39 -17.13 5.03
CA PRO A 45 6.47 -18.58 5.26
C PRO A 45 7.90 -19.14 5.31
N ALA A 46 8.86 -18.46 4.67
CA ALA A 46 10.28 -18.84 4.68
C ALA A 46 10.95 -18.72 6.06
N TYR A 47 10.33 -18.02 7.02
CA TYR A 47 10.83 -17.83 8.38
C TYR A 47 9.84 -18.39 9.41
N PRO A 48 9.73 -19.73 9.53
CA PRO A 48 8.80 -20.34 10.49
C PRO A 48 9.10 -19.89 11.91
N MET A 49 8.05 -19.73 12.73
CA MET A 49 8.10 -19.24 14.13
C MET A 49 8.64 -17.80 14.33
N ALA A 50 9.19 -17.15 13.30
CA ALA A 50 9.73 -15.80 13.40
C ALA A 50 8.64 -14.78 13.75
N LYS A 51 7.42 -14.95 13.24
CA LYS A 51 6.30 -14.04 13.53
C LYS A 51 6.04 -13.94 15.03
N VAL A 52 5.90 -15.07 15.71
CA VAL A 52 5.61 -15.13 17.16
C VAL A 52 6.68 -14.40 17.95
N LYS A 53 7.95 -14.58 17.56
CA LYS A 53 9.10 -13.94 18.23
C LYS A 53 9.19 -12.44 17.96
N TYR A 54 8.99 -12.01 16.71
CA TYR A 54 9.36 -10.66 16.26
C TYR A 54 8.19 -9.70 16.05
N GLU A 55 6.96 -10.17 15.90
CA GLU A 55 5.78 -9.30 15.78
C GLU A 55 5.62 -8.36 16.99
N PRO A 56 5.78 -8.81 18.25
CA PRO A 56 5.69 -7.93 19.41
C PRO A 56 6.77 -6.84 19.45
N MET A 57 7.91 -7.07 18.77
CA MET A 57 9.05 -6.15 18.72
C MET A 57 8.98 -5.19 17.52
N ASN A 58 8.30 -5.59 16.44
CA ASN A 58 8.29 -4.88 15.15
C ASN A 58 6.92 -4.28 14.82
N LEU A 59 6.24 -3.72 15.83
CA LEU A 59 4.86 -3.21 15.72
C LEU A 59 4.65 -2.28 14.51
N VAL A 60 5.62 -1.39 14.24
CA VAL A 60 5.55 -0.43 13.12
C VAL A 60 5.54 -1.13 11.77
N ALA A 61 6.38 -2.16 11.58
CA ALA A 61 6.46 -2.88 10.32
C ALA A 61 5.16 -3.64 10.03
N TYR A 62 4.57 -4.26 11.06
CA TYR A 62 3.30 -4.99 10.94
C TYR A 62 2.12 -4.04 10.72
N ASP A 63 2.10 -2.90 11.43
CA ASP A 63 1.09 -1.87 11.24
C ASP A 63 1.14 -1.31 9.80
N ILE A 64 2.28 -0.78 9.35
CA ILE A 64 2.44 -0.22 8.01
C ILE A 64 2.11 -1.27 6.94
N SER A 65 2.61 -2.50 7.08
CA SER A 65 2.34 -3.55 6.09
C SER A 65 0.85 -3.89 5.97
N SER A 66 0.06 -3.74 7.03
CA SER A 66 -1.37 -4.08 6.99
C SER A 66 -2.23 -3.08 6.17
N ARG A 67 -1.73 -1.86 5.99
CA ARG A 67 -2.47 -0.70 5.44
C ARG A 67 -1.66 0.12 4.44
N GLY A 68 -0.55 -0.43 3.96
CA GLY A 68 0.32 0.17 2.97
C GLY A 68 0.16 -0.48 1.59
N ILE A 69 0.19 0.34 0.55
CA ILE A 69 0.25 -0.09 -0.86
C ILE A 69 1.31 0.69 -1.62
N SER A 70 1.74 0.17 -2.76
CA SER A 70 2.55 0.88 -3.74
C SER A 70 1.74 1.10 -5.02
N LEU A 71 1.82 2.32 -5.54
CA LEU A 71 1.13 2.78 -6.74
C LEU A 71 1.96 2.48 -8.00
N PRO A 72 1.40 2.65 -9.22
CA PRO A 72 2.21 2.67 -10.43
C PRO A 72 3.33 3.71 -10.30
N GLY A 73 4.56 3.30 -10.58
CA GLY A 73 5.76 4.13 -10.46
C GLY A 73 6.70 3.99 -11.65
N SER A 74 6.15 3.77 -12.84
CA SER A 74 6.96 3.68 -14.06
C SER A 74 7.56 5.05 -14.40
N ALA A 75 8.82 5.08 -14.84
CA ALA A 75 9.50 6.31 -15.25
C ALA A 75 8.89 6.98 -16.50
N ILE A 76 7.98 6.28 -17.20
CA ILE A 76 7.29 6.77 -18.39
C ILE A 76 5.81 7.12 -18.14
N LEU A 77 5.39 7.23 -16.87
CA LEU A 77 4.03 7.70 -16.57
C LEU A 77 3.83 9.11 -17.11
N THR A 78 2.71 9.33 -17.78
CA THR A 78 2.28 10.68 -18.19
C THR A 78 1.56 11.38 -17.02
N GLU A 79 1.48 12.72 -17.08
CA GLU A 79 0.69 13.50 -16.12
C GLU A 79 -0.78 13.04 -16.08
N ASP A 80 -1.40 12.78 -17.24
CA ASP A 80 -2.77 12.26 -17.30
C ASP A 80 -2.94 10.92 -16.56
N GLN A 81 -1.93 10.03 -16.64
CA GLN A 81 -1.95 8.77 -15.91
C GLN A 81 -1.79 8.99 -14.40
N ILE A 82 -0.96 9.96 -14.00
CA ILE A 82 -0.78 10.35 -12.60
C ILE A 82 -2.10 10.94 -12.05
N ASP A 83 -2.76 11.80 -12.80
CA ASP A 83 -4.05 12.39 -12.44
C ASP A 83 -5.12 11.31 -12.30
N TRP A 84 -5.20 10.38 -13.24
CA TRP A 84 -6.12 9.23 -13.15
C TRP A 84 -5.86 8.37 -11.89
N ILE A 85 -4.60 8.11 -11.55
CA ILE A 85 -4.23 7.40 -10.31
C ILE A 85 -4.68 8.22 -9.09
N CYS A 86 -4.41 9.52 -9.07
CA CYS A 86 -4.80 10.42 -7.97
C CYS A 86 -6.33 10.45 -7.77
N GLU A 87 -7.09 10.54 -8.85
CA GLU A 87 -8.56 10.52 -8.81
C GLU A 87 -9.10 9.19 -8.30
N GLY A 88 -8.50 8.06 -8.70
CA GLY A 88 -8.87 6.76 -8.14
C GLY A 88 -8.59 6.65 -6.64
N ILE A 89 -7.49 7.25 -6.16
CA ILE A 89 -7.20 7.31 -4.72
C ILE A 89 -8.21 8.19 -3.99
N LYS A 90 -8.58 9.36 -4.53
CA LYS A 90 -9.63 10.21 -3.93
C LYS A 90 -10.95 9.46 -3.83
N LYS A 91 -11.41 8.84 -4.92
CA LYS A 91 -12.62 8.00 -4.94
C LYS A 91 -12.57 6.85 -3.93
N LEU A 92 -11.43 6.18 -3.80
CA LEU A 92 -11.23 5.12 -2.82
C LEU A 92 -11.43 5.62 -1.38
N LEU A 93 -10.98 6.85 -1.09
CA LEU A 93 -11.11 7.46 0.23
C LEU A 93 -12.52 8.02 0.48
N ASP A 94 -13.16 8.59 -0.54
CA ASP A 94 -14.52 9.18 -0.48
C ASP A 94 -15.65 8.15 -0.48
N ALA A 95 -15.46 6.96 -1.09
CA ALA A 95 -16.44 5.86 -1.09
C ALA A 95 -16.70 5.25 0.30
N ARG A 96 -16.24 5.91 1.38
CA ARG A 96 -16.61 5.65 2.78
C ARG A 96 -17.57 6.67 3.38
N SER A 97 -17.91 7.73 2.64
CA SER A 97 -18.89 8.74 3.05
C SER A 97 -20.34 8.31 2.82
N LEU A 98 -20.58 7.06 2.39
CA LEU A 98 -21.89 6.43 2.22
C LEU A 98 -21.96 5.13 3.01
#